data_AF-A0A9E2WT33-F1
#
_entry.id   AF-A0A9E2WT33-F1
#
_cell.length_a   1.000
_cell.length_b   1.000
_cell.length_c   1.000
_cell.angle_alpha   90.00
_cell.angle_beta   90.00
_cell.angle_gamma   90.00
#
_symmetry.space_group_name_H-M   'P 1'
#
loop_
_entity.id
_entity.type
_entity.pdbx_description
1 polymer ?
#
loop_
_entity_poly.entity_id
_entity_poly.type
_entity_poly.pdbx_seq_one_letter_code
_entity_poly.pdbx_strand_id
1 'polypeptide(L)' 'MLKKLLYLVVVAVLITATYAIYSWQKEEISYNQHIRPIINSKCITCHGGIKKAGGLSFLFREEAL' A
#
# COMPACT_ATOMS: atom_id res chain seq x y z
N MET A 1 -46.66 -9.35 5.92
CA MET A 1 -45.98 -8.37 5.02
C MET A 1 -44.80 -7.68 5.71
N LEU A 2 -44.92 -7.29 6.97
CA LEU A 2 -43.85 -6.64 7.75
C LEU A 2 -42.53 -7.43 7.84
N LYS A 3 -42.57 -8.75 8.02
CA LYS A 3 -41.35 -9.60 8.08
C LYS A 3 -40.56 -9.62 6.76
N LYS A 4 -41.26 -9.57 5.61
CA LYS A 4 -40.62 -9.53 4.28
C LYS A 4 -39.98 -8.16 4.04
N LEU A 5 -40.66 -7.09 4.45
CA LEU A 5 -40.12 -5.73 4.39
C LEU A 5 -38.88 -5.58 5.29
N LEU A 6 -38.95 -6.10 6.52
CA LEU A 6 -37.83 -6.11 7.45
C LEU A 6 -36.61 -6.84 6.86
N TYR A 7 -36.82 -8.00 6.24
CA TYR A 7 -35.75 -8.76 5.58
C TYR A 7 -35.09 -7.96 4.46
N LEU A 8 -35.86 -7.30 3.59
CA LEU A 8 -35.33 -6.49 2.49
C LEU A 8 -34.52 -5.30 3.01
N VAL A 9 -34.97 -4.64 4.09
CA VAL A 9 -34.25 -3.52 4.71
C VAL A 9 -32.92 -4.01 5.29
N VAL A 10 -32.90 -5.15 6.00
CA VAL A 10 -31.66 -5.71 6.55
C VAL A 10 -30.67 -6.03 5.43
N VAL A 11 -31.12 -6.67 4.35
CA VAL A 11 -30.26 -6.99 3.20
C VAL A 11 -29.70 -5.72 2.56
N ALA A 12 -30.54 -4.70 2.35
CA ALA A 12 -30.09 -3.42 1.80
C ALA A 12 -29.04 -2.75 2.68
N VAL A 13 -29.25 -2.72 3.99
CA VAL A 13 -28.29 -2.16 4.95
C VAL A 13 -26.96 -2.92 4.90
N LEU A 14 -26.99 -4.25 4.88
CA LEU A 14 -25.78 -5.07 4.78
C LEU A 14 -25.00 -4.78 3.50
N ILE A 15 -25.68 -4.67 2.35
CA ILE A 15 -25.06 -4.34 1.06
C ILE A 15 -24.42 -2.94 1.10
N THR A 16 -25.11 -1.95 1.66
CA THR A 16 -24.56 -0.59 1.76
C THR A 16 -23.36 -0.51 2.70
N ALA A 17 -23.39 -1.27 3.81
CA ALA A 17 -22.30 -1.31 4.77
C ALA A 17 -21.04 -1.94 4.19
N THR A 18 -21.16 -3.05 3.44
CA THR A 18 -20.01 -3.70 2.80
C THR A 18 -19.40 -2.80 1.73
N TYR A 19 -20.22 -2.11 0.93
CA TYR A 19 -19.74 -1.18 -0.08
C TYR A 19 -18.99 0.00 0.55
N ALA A 20 -19.51 0.55 1.65
CA ALA A 20 -18.86 1.64 2.38
C ALA A 20 -17.49 1.22 2.94
N ILE A 21 -17.38 0.03 3.54
CA ILE A 21 -16.11 -0.50 4.08
C ILE A 21 -15.08 -0.68 2.96
N TYR A 22 -15.48 -1.24 1.83
CA TYR A 22 -14.58 -1.44 0.68
C TYR A 22 -14.09 -0.13 0.09
N SER A 23 -14.99 0.86 -0.05
CA SER A 23 -14.65 2.18 -0.59
C SER A 23 -13.65 2.97 0.26
N TRP A 24 -13.49 2.61 1.54
CA TRP A 24 -12.55 3.25 2.45
C TRP A 24 -11.15 2.60 2.43
N GLN A 25 -10.96 1.47 1.76
CA GLN A 25 -9.63 0.86 1.62
C GLN A 25 -8.79 1.63 0.60
N LYS A 26 -8.22 2.75 1.04
CA LYS A 26 -7.13 3.41 0.32
C LYS A 26 -5.84 2.72 0.70
N GLU A 27 -5.22 2.03 -0.26
CA GLU A 27 -3.91 1.40 -0.04
C GLU A 27 -2.85 2.48 0.18
N GLU A 28 -2.19 2.42 1.34
CA GLU A 28 -1.12 3.36 1.69
C GLU A 28 0.20 2.90 1.08
N ILE A 29 0.95 3.84 0.50
CA ILE A 29 2.27 3.54 -0.06
C ILE A 29 3.28 3.33 1.08
N SER A 30 3.51 2.08 1.42
CA SER A 30 4.60 1.64 2.30
C SER A 30 5.95 1.60 1.59
N TYR A 31 6.98 2.20 2.18
CA TYR A 31 8.36 2.12 1.67
C TYR A 31 8.83 0.68 1.52
N ASN A 32 8.62 -0.16 2.52
CA ASN A 32 9.14 -1.53 2.51
C ASN A 32 8.45 -2.43 1.50
N GLN A 33 7.14 -2.22 1.29
CA GLN A 33 6.35 -3.04 0.36
C GLN A 33 6.50 -2.55 -1.08
N HIS A 34 6.50 -1.23 -1.30
CA HIS A 34 6.37 -0.67 -2.65
C HIS A 34 7.68 -0.08 -3.18
N ILE A 35 8.48 0.59 -2.35
CA ILE A 35 9.65 1.38 -2.80
C ILE A 35 10.96 0.59 -2.71
N ARG A 36 11.22 -0.05 -1.57
CA ARG A 36 12.45 -0.81 -1.30
C ARG A 36 12.72 -1.89 -2.37
N PRO A 37 11.74 -2.67 -2.86
CA PRO A 37 12.00 -3.65 -3.93
C PRO A 37 12.45 -3.02 -5.24
N ILE A 38 11.93 -1.83 -5.58
CA ILE A 38 12.32 -1.09 -6.78
C ILE A 38 13.78 -0.64 -6.65
N ILE A 39 14.13 -0.01 -5.53
CA ILE A 39 15.51 0.42 -5.25
C ILE A 39 16.47 -0.77 -5.30
N ASN A 40 16.12 -1.89 -4.67
CA ASN A 40 16.95 -3.09 -4.64
C ASN A 40 17.17 -3.69 -6.04
N SER A 41 16.14 -3.69 -6.88
CA SER A 41 16.21 -4.31 -8.21
C SER A 41 16.78 -3.41 -9.30
N LYS A 42 16.66 -2.08 -9.17
CA LYS A 42 17.01 -1.12 -10.23
C LYS A 42 18.20 -0.22 -9.89
N CYS A 43 18.47 0.02 -8.60
CA CYS A 43 19.42 1.06 -8.18
C CYS A 43 20.64 0.49 -7.45
N ILE A 44 20.44 -0.47 -6.55
CA ILE A 44 21.49 -0.98 -5.63
C ILE A 44 22.71 -1.55 -6.35
N THR A 45 22.57 -2.11 -7.55
CA THR A 45 23.71 -2.63 -8.34
C THR A 45 24.78 -1.57 -8.66
N CYS A 46 24.39 -0.29 -8.69
CA CYS A 46 25.32 0.83 -8.87
C CYS A 46 25.45 1.70 -7.62
N HIS A 47 24.35 1.90 -6.89
CA HIS A 47 24.27 2.78 -5.71
C HIS A 47 24.22 2.00 -4.39
N GLY A 48 24.99 0.93 -4.26
CA GLY A 48 25.01 0.10 -3.06
C GLY A 48 26.42 -0.34 -2.66
N GLY A 49 26.58 -0.67 -1.38
CA GLY A 49 27.78 -1.31 -0.82
C GLY A 49 29.04 -0.47 -1.02
N ILE A 50 30.06 -1.06 -1.64
CA ILE A 50 31.35 -0.40 -1.90
C ILE A 50 31.29 0.48 -3.15
N LYS A 51 30.41 0.16 -4.12
CA LYS A 51 30.41 0.79 -5.44
C LYS A 51 29.94 2.23 -5.41
N LYS A 52 28.87 2.52 -4.64
CA LYS A 52 28.30 3.87 -4.36
C LYS A 52 28.53 4.87 -5.50
N ALA A 53 28.10 4.50 -6.70
CA ALA A 53 28.43 5.27 -7.90
C ALA A 53 27.91 6.71 -7.76
N GLY A 54 28.74 7.69 -8.11
CA GLY A 54 28.38 9.10 -7.96
C GLY A 54 28.25 9.58 -6.51
N GLY A 55 28.80 8.85 -5.53
CA GLY A 55 28.76 9.22 -4.12
C GLY A 55 27.42 8.98 -3.42
N LEU A 56 26.47 8.32 -4.11
CA LEU A 56 25.12 8.05 -3.60
C LEU A 56 24.94 6.58 -3.22
N SER A 57 24.27 6.35 -2.08
CA SER A 57 23.93 5.02 -1.59
C SER A 57 22.53 4.99 -1.00
N PHE A 58 21.75 3.95 -1.35
CA PHE A 58 20.42 3.72 -0.76
C PHE A 58 20.41 2.66 0.35
N LEU A 59 21.60 2.24 0.81
CA LEU A 59 21.70 1.22 1.85
C LEU A 59 21.33 1.76 3.24
N PHE A 60 21.72 3.01 3.50
CA PHE A 60 21.51 3.70 4.77
C PHE A 60 20.93 5.09 4.50
N ARG A 61 20.10 5.58 5.43
CA ARG A 61 19.35 6.83 5.25
C ARG A 61 20.28 8.05 5.20
N GLU A 62 21.34 7.99 5.98
CA GLU A 62 22.36 9.04 6.13
C GLU A 62 23.20 9.21 4.86
N GLU A 63 23.23 8.20 3.98
CA GLU A 63 23.96 8.22 2.71
C GLU A 63 23.08 8.58 1.51
N ALA A 64 21.76 8.75 1.74
CA ALA A 64 20.76 9.04 0.72
C ALA A 64 20.25 10.49 0.76
N LEU A 65 20.78 11.33 1.68
CA LEU A 65 20.44 12.74 1.89
C LEU A 65 21.64 13.63 1.58
#